data_AF-A0AAD1VZF2-F1
#
_entry.id   AF-A0AAD1VZF2-F1
#
_cell.length_a   1.000
_cell.length_b   1.000
_cell.length_c   1.000
_cell.angle_alpha   90.00
_cell.angle_beta   90.00
_cell.angle_gamma   90.00
#
_symmetry.space_group_name_H-M   'P 1'
#
loop_
_entity.id
_entity.type
_entity.pdbx_description
1 polymer ?
#
loop_
_entity_poly.entity_id
_entity_poly.type
_entity_poly.pdbx_seq_one_letter_code
_entity_poly.pdbx_strand_id
1 'polypeptide(L)'
;MASEDSAPSSPASDLHTGGSERPPWLDLLRALPTKGDLRSATSELGATIRQDIQALRADLQGLTDRMSHVEAACDTLREAQNTLAEAAETSSEQVRGMALHIEDLDNRGRRNNLRLRGLPETEDSPQQLQESLLEIFNGILGRDHQ
;
A
#
# COMPACT_ATOMS: atom_id res chain seq x y z
N MET A 1 86.98 -76.39 53.01
CA MET A 1 87.90 -76.89 51.98
C MET A 1 87.02 -77.39 50.85
N ALA A 2 86.88 -76.78 49.68
CA ALA A 2 87.76 -75.96 48.84
C ALA A 2 86.99 -74.70 48.35
N SER A 3 87.57 -73.49 48.39
CA SER A 3 88.35 -72.83 47.32
C SER A 3 87.52 -72.64 46.05
N GLU A 4 86.90 -71.47 45.89
CA GLU A 4 87.44 -70.29 45.16
C GLU A 4 87.49 -70.54 43.64
N ASP A 5 86.62 -69.85 42.91
CA ASP A 5 87.01 -69.28 41.63
C ASP A 5 86.38 -67.91 41.42
N SER A 6 87.18 -67.00 40.88
CA SER A 6 87.11 -65.55 40.96
C SER A 6 86.73 -64.90 39.62
N ALA A 7 85.76 -63.98 39.69
CA ALA A 7 85.68 -62.67 38.99
C ALA A 7 85.60 -62.62 37.43
N PRO A 8 85.22 -61.48 36.79
CA PRO A 8 84.93 -60.16 37.35
C PRO A 8 83.61 -59.46 36.90
N SER A 9 83.34 -58.40 37.65
CA SER A 9 82.43 -57.28 37.46
C SER A 9 82.57 -56.50 36.14
N SER A 10 81.46 -55.94 35.64
CA SER A 10 81.43 -54.55 35.15
C SER A 10 80.00 -53.98 35.04
N PRO A 11 79.85 -52.65 35.13
CA PRO A 11 78.69 -51.98 35.73
C PRO A 11 77.86 -51.14 34.75
N ALA A 12 76.70 -50.73 35.24
CA ALA A 12 75.94 -49.51 34.96
C ALA A 12 76.26 -48.73 33.67
N SER A 13 75.26 -48.66 32.79
CA SER A 13 75.11 -47.57 31.85
C SER A 13 73.76 -46.88 32.09
N ASP A 14 73.77 -45.97 33.06
CA ASP A 14 72.79 -44.89 33.23
C ASP A 14 72.85 -43.98 31.98
N LEU A 15 72.00 -44.25 31.00
CA LEU A 15 71.75 -43.32 29.90
C LEU A 15 70.59 -42.38 30.27
N HIS A 16 71.01 -41.21 30.78
CA HIS A 16 70.61 -39.89 30.31
C HIS A 16 69.11 -39.71 29.97
N THR A 17 68.41 -39.13 30.95
CA THR A 17 67.15 -38.40 30.81
C THR A 17 67.33 -37.24 29.83
N GLY A 18 67.15 -37.49 28.53
CA GLY A 18 67.02 -36.47 27.50
C GLY A 18 65.59 -35.93 27.49
N GLY A 19 65.39 -34.74 28.08
CA GLY A 19 64.14 -33.98 27.96
C GLY A 19 63.82 -33.70 26.50
N SER A 20 62.81 -34.39 25.98
CA SER A 20 62.25 -34.18 24.64
C SER A 20 61.35 -32.94 24.67
N GLU A 21 61.93 -31.75 24.66
CA GLU A 21 61.17 -30.52 24.39
C GLU A 21 60.74 -30.55 22.91
N ARG A 22 59.49 -30.97 22.69
CA ARG A 22 58.89 -30.95 21.36
C ARG A 22 58.91 -29.51 20.83
N PRO A 23 59.41 -29.29 19.60
CA PRO A 23 59.40 -27.96 19.00
C PRO A 23 57.98 -27.37 18.88
N PRO A 24 57.75 -26.11 19.27
CA PRO A 24 56.41 -25.48 19.32
C PRO A 24 55.71 -25.36 17.96
N TRP A 25 56.44 -25.48 16.85
CA TRP A 25 55.86 -25.48 15.50
C TRP A 25 55.10 -26.77 15.17
N LEU A 26 55.39 -27.89 15.85
CA LEU A 26 54.66 -29.16 15.67
C LEU A 26 53.22 -29.06 16.18
N ASP A 27 52.98 -28.27 17.24
CA ASP A 27 51.64 -28.02 17.74
C ASP A 27 50.85 -27.10 16.79
N LEU A 28 51.53 -26.12 16.18
CA LEU A 28 50.96 -25.31 15.10
C LEU A 28 50.58 -26.12 13.87
N LEU A 29 51.43 -27.07 13.44
CA LEU A 29 51.12 -27.96 12.30
C LEU A 29 49.98 -28.92 12.58
N ARG A 30 49.80 -29.34 13.84
CA ARG A 30 48.65 -30.16 14.27
C ARG A 30 47.36 -29.36 14.40
N ALA A 31 47.48 -28.05 14.63
CA ALA A 31 46.36 -27.12 14.66
C ALA A 31 45.93 -26.66 13.25
N LEU A 32 46.67 -27.01 12.20
CA LEU A 32 46.27 -26.70 10.84
C LEU A 32 45.05 -27.53 10.43
N PRO A 33 44.05 -26.91 9.75
CA PRO A 33 42.94 -27.64 9.19
C PRO A 33 43.44 -28.75 8.28
N THR A 34 42.94 -29.97 8.51
CA THR A 34 43.23 -31.08 7.61
C THR A 34 42.47 -30.87 6.29
N LYS A 35 42.92 -31.58 5.25
CA LYS A 35 42.21 -31.61 3.96
C LYS A 35 40.75 -32.09 4.11
N GLY A 36 40.44 -32.87 5.15
CA GLY A 36 39.08 -33.27 5.51
C GLY A 36 38.24 -32.09 6.00
N ASP A 37 38.80 -31.27 6.89
CA ASP A 37 38.12 -30.10 7.45
C ASP A 37 37.76 -29.06 6.38
N LEU A 38 38.68 -28.81 5.44
CA LEU A 38 38.42 -27.92 4.29
C LEU A 38 37.32 -28.46 3.39
N ARG A 39 37.25 -29.79 3.18
CA ARG A 39 36.18 -30.42 2.41
C ARG A 39 34.84 -30.35 3.13
N SER A 40 34.82 -30.54 4.45
CA SER A 40 33.61 -30.39 5.26
C SER A 40 33.10 -28.95 5.19
N ALA A 41 33.98 -27.96 5.44
CA ALA A 41 33.63 -26.56 5.37
C ALA A 41 33.13 -26.14 3.97
N THR A 42 33.75 -26.64 2.90
CA THR A 42 33.29 -26.36 1.53
C THR A 42 31.93 -27.02 1.25
N SER A 43 31.70 -28.24 1.75
CA SER A 43 30.43 -28.95 1.60
C SER A 43 29.31 -28.29 2.39
N GLU A 44 29.58 -27.88 3.63
CA GLU A 44 28.67 -27.16 4.51
C GLU A 44 28.29 -25.81 3.91
N LEU A 45 29.29 -25.03 3.46
CA LEU A 45 29.04 -23.77 2.74
C LEU A 45 28.20 -23.99 1.49
N GLY A 46 28.49 -25.03 0.71
CA GLY A 46 27.70 -25.41 -0.45
C GLY A 46 26.26 -25.81 -0.10
N ALA A 47 26.04 -26.43 1.05
CA ALA A 47 24.70 -26.76 1.55
C ALA A 47 23.94 -25.51 1.98
N THR A 48 24.58 -24.60 2.74
CA THR A 48 24.00 -23.32 3.15
C THR A 48 23.61 -22.48 1.94
N ILE A 49 24.51 -22.34 0.96
CA ILE A 49 24.21 -21.58 -0.28
C ILE A 49 23.02 -22.18 -1.02
N ARG A 50 22.92 -23.51 -1.12
CA ARG A 50 21.75 -24.15 -1.76
C ARG A 50 20.47 -23.88 -1.00
N GLN A 51 20.52 -23.93 0.34
CA GLN A 51 19.38 -23.63 1.20
C GLN A 51 18.94 -22.17 1.02
N ASP A 52 19.87 -21.22 1.02
CA ASP A 52 19.58 -19.80 0.82
C ASP A 52 19.00 -19.53 -0.58
N ILE A 53 19.53 -20.19 -1.62
CA ILE A 53 18.97 -20.10 -2.97
C ILE A 53 17.53 -20.65 -3.01
N GLN A 54 17.24 -21.73 -2.29
CA GLN A 54 15.88 -22.27 -2.21
C GLN A 54 14.94 -21.32 -1.46
N ALA A 55 15.38 -20.72 -0.36
CA ALA A 55 14.62 -19.74 0.39
C ALA A 55 14.31 -18.50 -0.48
N LEU A 56 15.32 -17.94 -1.16
CA LEU A 56 15.15 -16.81 -2.07
C LEU A 56 14.20 -17.13 -3.23
N ARG A 57 14.23 -18.36 -3.76
CA ARG A 57 13.27 -18.78 -4.79
C ARG A 57 11.84 -18.81 -4.27
N ALA A 58 11.63 -19.32 -3.05
CA ALA A 58 10.32 -19.32 -2.42
C ALA A 58 9.80 -17.89 -2.18
N ASP A 59 10.67 -17.00 -1.71
CA ASP A 59 10.33 -15.60 -1.49
C ASP A 59 9.99 -14.88 -2.79
N LEU A 60 10.75 -15.10 -3.86
CA LEU A 60 10.48 -14.54 -5.19
C LEU A 60 9.15 -15.05 -5.75
N GLN A 61 8.83 -16.32 -5.55
CA GLN A 61 7.55 -16.88 -5.97
C GLN A 61 6.40 -16.23 -5.18
N GLY A 62 6.53 -16.11 -3.86
CA GLY A 62 5.53 -15.43 -3.03
C GLY A 62 5.35 -13.95 -3.38
N LEU A 63 6.43 -13.24 -3.76
CA LEU A 63 6.35 -11.87 -4.27
C LEU A 63 5.63 -11.81 -5.62
N THR A 64 5.88 -12.76 -6.51
CA THR A 64 5.22 -12.84 -7.83
C THR A 64 3.71 -13.05 -7.67
N ASP A 65 3.30 -13.96 -6.79
CA ASP A 65 1.89 -14.23 -6.52
C ASP A 65 1.19 -13.00 -5.92
N ARG A 66 1.84 -12.34 -4.97
CA ARG A 66 1.33 -11.09 -4.37
C ARG A 66 1.22 -9.97 -5.40
N MET A 67 2.22 -9.83 -6.28
CA MET A 67 2.20 -8.83 -7.35
C MET A 67 1.00 -9.08 -8.29
N SER A 68 0.81 -10.33 -8.72
CA SER A 68 -0.31 -10.71 -9.57
C SER A 68 -1.67 -10.41 -8.93
N HIS A 69 -1.81 -10.65 -7.62
CA HIS A 69 -3.03 -10.30 -6.89
C HIS A 69 -3.27 -8.80 -6.80
N VAL A 70 -2.21 -8.01 -6.60
CA VAL A 70 -2.31 -6.55 -6.57
C VAL A 70 -2.69 -6.01 -7.95
N GLU A 71 -2.10 -6.52 -9.02
CA GLU A 71 -2.45 -6.13 -10.39
C GLU A 71 -3.93 -6.41 -10.70
N ALA A 72 -4.41 -7.62 -10.39
CA ALA A 72 -5.82 -7.95 -10.56
C ALA A 72 -6.76 -7.07 -9.71
N ALA A 73 -6.36 -6.74 -8.47
CA ALA A 73 -7.12 -5.82 -7.63
C ALA A 73 -7.12 -4.40 -8.19
N CYS A 74 -6.02 -3.94 -8.80
CA CYS A 74 -5.95 -2.66 -9.47
C CYS A 74 -6.85 -2.59 -10.70
N ASP A 75 -6.90 -3.66 -11.51
CA ASP A 75 -7.76 -3.72 -12.70
C ASP A 75 -9.24 -3.66 -12.31
N THR A 76 -9.65 -4.46 -11.33
CA THR A 76 -11.03 -4.43 -10.81
C THR A 76 -11.41 -3.08 -10.21
N LEU A 77 -10.50 -2.43 -9.47
CA LEU A 77 -10.72 -1.10 -8.93
C LEU A 77 -10.86 -0.05 -10.04
N ARG A 78 -10.08 -0.18 -11.11
CA ARG A 78 -10.13 0.73 -12.26
C ARG A 78 -11.46 0.60 -13.01
N GLU A 79 -11.95 -0.61 -13.21
CA GLU A 79 -13.27 -0.85 -13.80
C GLU A 79 -14.40 -0.27 -12.93
N ALA A 80 -14.33 -0.49 -11.61
CA ALA A 80 -15.27 0.09 -10.66
C ALA A 80 -15.25 1.63 -10.66
N GLN A 81 -14.07 2.22 -10.78
CA GLN A 81 -13.93 3.68 -10.87
C GLN A 81 -14.57 4.23 -12.15
N ASN A 82 -14.34 3.59 -13.30
CA ASN A 82 -14.90 4.04 -14.57
C ASN A 82 -16.44 3.97 -14.56
N THR A 83 -16.99 2.84 -14.11
CA THR A 83 -18.45 2.67 -14.00
C THR A 83 -19.08 3.68 -13.03
N LEU A 84 -18.41 3.98 -11.92
CA LEU A 84 -18.87 5.00 -10.98
C LEU A 84 -18.83 6.41 -11.60
N ALA A 85 -17.79 6.72 -12.37
CA ALA A 85 -17.67 8.01 -13.05
C ALA A 85 -18.79 8.22 -14.08
N GLU A 86 -19.07 7.21 -14.90
CA GLU A 86 -20.17 7.23 -15.88
C GLU A 86 -21.53 7.39 -15.20
N ALA A 87 -21.76 6.68 -14.09
CA ALA A 87 -22.98 6.80 -13.31
C ALA A 87 -23.14 8.20 -12.69
N ALA A 88 -22.06 8.80 -12.20
CA ALA A 88 -22.07 10.14 -11.65
C ALA A 88 -22.36 11.21 -12.72
N GLU A 89 -21.78 11.07 -13.90
CA GLU A 89 -22.05 11.96 -15.04
C GLU A 89 -23.53 11.87 -15.45
N THR A 90 -24.03 10.64 -15.64
CA THR A 90 -25.44 10.41 -15.97
C THR A 90 -26.38 11.00 -14.91
N SER A 91 -26.07 10.82 -13.63
CA SER A 91 -26.87 11.39 -12.54
C SER A 91 -26.85 12.92 -12.56
N SER A 92 -25.68 13.53 -12.82
CA SER A 92 -25.54 14.98 -12.95
C SER A 92 -26.38 15.53 -14.10
N GLU A 93 -26.37 14.85 -15.25
CA GLU A 93 -27.21 15.21 -16.40
C GLU A 93 -28.69 15.12 -16.09
N GLN A 94 -29.12 14.07 -15.39
CA GLN A 94 -30.52 13.90 -14.97
C GLN A 94 -30.96 15.01 -14.02
N VAL A 95 -30.14 15.33 -13.00
CA VAL A 95 -30.43 16.42 -12.06
C VAL A 95 -30.53 17.75 -12.79
N ARG A 96 -29.62 18.02 -13.74
CA ARG A 96 -29.66 19.23 -14.56
C ARG A 96 -30.93 19.29 -15.41
N GLY A 97 -31.30 18.18 -16.04
CA GLY A 97 -32.53 18.07 -16.82
C GLY A 97 -33.78 18.32 -15.98
N MET A 98 -33.85 17.75 -14.78
CA MET A 98 -34.94 17.98 -13.83
C MET A 98 -35.01 19.44 -13.38
N ALA A 99 -33.88 20.07 -13.09
CA ALA A 99 -33.83 21.47 -12.69
C ALA A 99 -34.39 22.39 -13.79
N LEU A 100 -33.97 22.19 -15.04
CA LEU A 100 -34.50 22.94 -16.19
C LEU A 100 -35.99 22.70 -16.41
N HIS A 101 -36.45 21.47 -16.20
CA HIS A 101 -37.88 21.16 -16.31
C HIS A 101 -38.71 21.86 -15.23
N ILE A 102 -38.22 21.89 -13.99
CA ILE A 102 -38.88 22.62 -12.89
C ILE A 102 -38.94 24.11 -13.20
N GLU A 103 -37.85 24.69 -13.73
CA GLU A 103 -37.81 26.09 -14.14
C GLU A 103 -38.84 26.40 -15.24
N ASP A 104 -38.94 25.56 -16.27
CA ASP A 104 -39.95 25.70 -17.32
C ASP A 104 -41.38 25.63 -16.75
N LEU A 105 -41.65 24.69 -15.84
CA LEU A 105 -42.94 24.57 -15.18
C LEU A 105 -43.27 25.80 -14.32
N ASP A 106 -42.32 26.33 -13.56
CA ASP A 106 -42.52 27.54 -12.74
C ASP A 106 -42.76 28.78 -13.62
N ASN A 107 -42.02 28.90 -14.73
CA ASN A 107 -42.22 29.97 -15.71
C ASN A 107 -43.60 29.88 -16.38
N ARG A 108 -44.05 28.67 -16.74
CA ARG A 108 -45.41 28.47 -17.30
C ARG A 108 -46.49 28.76 -16.28
N GLY A 109 -46.31 28.33 -15.03
CA GLY A 109 -47.25 28.59 -13.94
C GLY A 109 -47.37 30.07 -13.59
N ARG A 110 -46.28 30.84 -13.73
CA ARG A 110 -46.24 32.29 -13.46
C ARG A 110 -46.50 33.16 -14.68
N ARG A 111 -46.67 32.59 -15.88
CA ARG A 111 -46.73 33.33 -17.14
C ARG A 111 -47.80 34.44 -17.16
N ASN A 112 -48.92 34.22 -16.46
CA ASN A 112 -50.02 35.17 -16.39
C ASN A 112 -50.07 35.95 -15.06
N ASN A 113 -49.07 35.78 -14.20
CA ASN A 113 -49.01 36.44 -12.89
C ASN A 113 -48.15 37.69 -13.00
N LEU A 114 -48.77 38.86 -12.80
CA LEU A 114 -48.05 40.13 -12.68
C LEU A 114 -47.72 40.40 -11.21
N ARG A 115 -46.47 40.76 -10.93
CA ARG A 115 -46.03 41.20 -9.59
C ARG A 115 -45.93 42.71 -9.56
N LEU A 116 -46.84 43.34 -8.84
CA LEU A 116 -46.88 44.80 -8.67
C LEU A 116 -46.21 45.16 -7.34
N ARG A 117 -45.33 46.16 -7.36
CA ARG A 117 -44.57 46.64 -6.20
C ARG A 117 -44.84 48.12 -5.98
N GLY A 118 -44.89 48.54 -4.72
CA GLY A 118 -45.09 49.96 -4.35
C GLY A 118 -46.56 50.40 -4.28
N LEU A 119 -47.51 49.46 -4.22
CA LEU A 119 -48.90 49.78 -3.90
C LEU A 119 -49.02 50.11 -2.40
N PRO A 120 -49.75 51.17 -2.02
CA PRO A 120 -49.98 51.50 -0.62
C PRO A 120 -50.85 50.41 0.05
N GLU A 121 -50.53 50.05 1.30
CA GLU A 121 -51.19 48.95 2.04
C GLU A 121 -52.64 49.26 2.47
N THR A 122 -53.19 50.44 2.13
CA THR A 122 -54.52 50.91 2.54
C THR A 122 -55.71 50.16 1.94
N GLU A 123 -55.47 49.21 1.04
CA GLU A 123 -56.52 48.48 0.32
C GLU A 123 -56.79 47.12 0.97
N ASP A 124 -57.56 47.14 2.06
CA ASP A 124 -57.90 45.93 2.84
C ASP A 124 -58.88 45.00 2.10
N SER A 125 -59.56 45.49 1.06
CA SER A 125 -60.55 44.71 0.30
C SER A 125 -60.07 44.41 -1.13
N PRO A 126 -60.28 43.18 -1.64
CA PRO A 126 -59.87 42.79 -2.98
C PRO A 126 -60.58 43.57 -4.10
N GLN A 127 -61.72 44.19 -3.80
CA GLN A 127 -62.50 45.01 -4.72
C GLN A 127 -61.86 46.38 -4.94
N GLN A 128 -61.42 47.05 -3.87
CA GLN A 128 -60.68 48.31 -3.96
C GLN A 128 -59.40 48.10 -4.76
N LEU A 129 -58.66 47.01 -4.48
CA LEU A 129 -57.44 46.68 -5.21
C LEU A 129 -57.69 46.57 -6.71
N GLN A 130 -58.80 45.95 -7.11
CA GLN A 130 -59.15 45.81 -8.51
C GLN A 130 -59.44 47.18 -9.17
N GLU A 131 -60.13 48.07 -8.48
CA GLU A 131 -60.45 49.43 -8.97
C GLU A 131 -59.19 50.27 -9.14
N SER A 132 -58.34 50.32 -8.11
CA SER A 132 -57.05 51.03 -8.15
C SER A 132 -56.13 50.49 -9.25
N LEU A 133 -56.12 49.17 -9.47
CA LEU A 133 -55.37 48.57 -10.56
C LEU A 133 -55.90 48.98 -11.93
N LEU A 134 -57.23 49.04 -12.11
CA LEU A 134 -57.83 49.49 -13.37
C LEU A 134 -57.49 50.95 -13.67
N GLU A 135 -57.52 51.84 -12.67
CA GLU A 135 -57.11 53.23 -12.83
C GLU A 135 -55.64 53.34 -13.26
N ILE A 136 -54.73 52.62 -12.58
CA ILE A 136 -53.31 52.60 -12.93
C ILE A 136 -53.10 52.08 -14.36
N PHE A 137 -53.76 50.96 -14.73
CA PHE A 137 -53.62 50.39 -16.06
C PHE A 137 -54.21 51.27 -17.15
N ASN A 138 -55.38 51.90 -16.93
CA ASN A 138 -56.00 52.79 -17.91
C ASN A 138 -55.17 54.06 -18.12
N GLY A 139 -54.57 54.62 -17.07
CA GLY A 139 -53.64 55.74 -17.15
C GLY A 139 -52.35 55.41 -17.91
N ILE A 140 -51.78 54.22 -17.70
CA ILE A 140 -50.56 53.77 -18.41
C ILE A 140 -50.86 53.44 -19.89
N LEU A 141 -52.01 52.80 -20.16
CA LEU A 141 -52.39 52.36 -21.50
C LEU A 141 -53.07 53.48 -22.32
N GLY A 142 -53.26 54.66 -21.75
CA GLY A 142 -53.86 55.83 -22.43
C GLY A 142 -55.32 55.62 -22.81
N ARG A 143 -56.07 54.85 -22.02
CA ARG A 143 -57.50 54.55 -22.27
C ARG A 143 -58.47 55.50 -21.57
N ASP A 144 -57.97 56.55 -20.93
CA ASP A 144 -58.77 57.49 -20.12
C ASP A 144 -59.76 58.38 -20.92
N HIS A 145 -59.90 58.19 -22.24
CA HIS A 145 -60.71 59.04 -23.13
C HIS A 145 -61.62 58.27 -24.12
N GLN A 146 -62.34 57.24 -23.65
CA GLN A 146 -63.54 56.73 -24.34
C GLN A 146 -64.70 56.49 -23.38
#